data_AF-A0A6L6CHZ3-F1
#
_entry.id   AF-A0A6L6CHZ3-F1
#
_cell.length_a   1.000
_cell.length_b   1.000
_cell.length_c   1.000
_cell.angle_alpha   90.00
_cell.angle_beta   90.00
_cell.angle_gamma   90.00
#
_symmetry.space_group_name_H-M   'P 1'
#
loop_
_entity.id
_entity.type
_entity.pdbx_description
1 polymer ?
#
loop_
_entity_poly.entity_id
_entity_poly.type
_entity_poly.pdbx_seq_one_letter_code
_entity_poly.pdbx_strand_id
1 'polypeptide(L)' 'MSNQDLVLLERLENGTAVVTLNSPKVNALSTQLLGRLLEVAEELTATPAGAVVITGGDRLFAAGA' A
#
# COMPACT_ATOMS: atom_id res chain seq x y z
N MET A 1 15.68 13.02 -7.51
CA MET A 1 14.32 12.93 -6.97
C MET A 1 14.16 11.52 -6.45
N SER A 2 14.17 11.34 -5.13
CA SER A 2 14.08 10.01 -4.50
C SER A 2 12.79 9.35 -4.97
N ASN A 3 12.91 8.24 -5.68
CA ASN A 3 11.80 7.42 -6.15
C ASN A 3 11.12 6.82 -4.91
N GLN A 4 10.15 7.53 -4.34
CA GLN A 4 9.35 7.03 -3.23
C GLN A 4 8.26 6.13 -3.82
N ASP A 5 8.26 4.86 -3.42
CA ASP A 5 7.27 3.88 -3.85
C ASP A 5 5.86 4.34 -3.46
N LEU A 6 4.89 4.12 -4.34
CA LEU A 6 3.50 4.57 -4.19
C LEU A 6 2.72 3.73 -3.19
N VAL A 7 3.18 2.50 -2.93
CA VAL A 7 2.61 1.59 -1.94
C VAL A 7 3.76 0.93 -1.19
N LEU A 8 3.76 1.07 0.13
CA LEU A 8 4.75 0.46 1.02
C LEU A 8 4.16 -0.81 1.62
N LEU A 9 4.96 -1.87 1.70
CA LEU A 9 4.61 -3.12 2.36
C LEU A 9 5.59 -3.39 3.51
N GLU A 10 5.06 -3.53 4.73
CA GLU A 10 5.80 -3.97 5.91
C GLU A 10 5.21 -5.28 6.42
N ARG A 11 6.05 -6.29 6.70
CA ARG A 11 5.63 -7.55 7.33
C ARG A 11 6.12 -7.56 8.77
N LEU A 12 5.18 -7.62 9.71
CA LEU A 12 5.44 -7.65 11.14
C LEU A 12 5.69 -9.07 11.62
N GLU A 13 6.49 -9.23 12.68
CA GLU A 13 6.82 -10.53 13.28
C GLU A 13 5.59 -11.31 13.78
N ASN A 14 4.49 -10.62 14.09
CA ASN A 14 3.22 -11.22 14.52
C ASN A 14 2.40 -11.82 13.35
N GLY A 15 2.94 -11.85 12.14
CA GLY A 15 2.28 -12.38 10.95
C GLY A 15 1.31 -11.41 10.26
N THR A 16 1.28 -10.13 10.64
CA THR A 16 0.48 -9.09 9.99
C THR A 16 1.28 -8.39 8.90
N ALA A 17 0.66 -8.12 7.76
CA ALA A 17 1.18 -7.22 6.73
C ALA A 17 0.51 -5.84 6.82
N VAL A 18 1.30 -4.77 6.83
CA VAL A 18 0.82 -3.39 6.77
C VAL A 18 1.12 -2.83 5.38
N VAL A 19 0.08 -2.41 4.67
CA VAL A 19 0.13 -1.81 3.34
C VAL A 19 -0.22 -0.33 3.46
N THR A 20 0.74 0.54 3.17
CA THR A 20 0.57 2.00 3.27
C THR A 20 0.53 2.63 1.89
N LEU A 21 -0.59 3.27 1.55
CA LEU A 21 -0.69 4.14 0.37
C LEU A 21 0.15 5.40 0.60
N ASN A 22 1.14 5.63 -0.27
CA ASN A 22 2.19 6.63 -0.11
C ASN A 22 2.34 7.53 -1.37
N SER A 23 1.22 7.97 -1.93
CA SER A 23 1.20 8.89 -3.07
C SER A 23 1.06 10.35 -2.62
N PRO A 24 1.90 11.27 -3.15
CA PRO A 24 1.96 12.67 -2.70
C PRO A 24 0.67 13.46 -2.98
N LYS A 25 -0.19 13.00 -3.91
CA LYS A 25 -1.46 13.64 -4.22
C LYS A 25 -2.59 13.02 -3.40
N VAL A 26 -2.51 13.13 -2.06
CA VAL A 26 -3.56 12.68 -1.13
C VAL A 26 -4.06 11.25 -1.40
N ASN A 27 -3.15 10.35 -1.83
CA ASN A 27 -3.51 8.99 -2.22
C ASN A 27 -4.66 8.92 -3.25
N ALA A 28 -4.65 9.81 -4.25
CA ALA A 28 -5.54 9.69 -5.40
C ALA A 28 -5.32 8.33 -6.09
N LEU A 29 -6.43 7.63 -6.37
CA LEU A 29 -6.49 6.28 -6.92
C LEU A 29 -6.19 6.24 -8.42
N SER A 30 -5.06 6.84 -8.79
CA SER A 30 -4.51 6.82 -10.14
C SER A 30 -4.18 5.40 -10.60
N THR A 31 -4.13 5.19 -11.92
CA THR A 31 -3.71 3.93 -12.54
C THR A 31 -2.35 3.45 -12.02
N GLN A 32 -1.42 4.38 -11.74
CA GLN A 32 -0.09 4.03 -11.22
C GLN A 32 -0.15 3.49 -9.80
N LEU A 33 -0.92 4.14 -8.90
CA LEU A 33 -1.10 3.68 -7.53
C LEU A 33 -1.84 2.34 -7.49
N LEU A 34 -2.90 2.19 -8.28
CA LEU A 34 -3.66 0.94 -8.37
C LEU A 34 -2.84 -0.20 -8.95
N GLY A 35 -2.00 0.08 -9.96
CA GLY A 35 -1.07 -0.90 -10.52
C GLY A 35 -0.07 -1.39 -9.48
N ARG A 36 0.53 -0.46 -8.71
CA ARG A 36 1.44 -0.83 -7.63
C ARG A 36 0.74 -1.60 -6.50
N LEU A 37 -0.49 -1.22 -6.15
CA LEU A 37 -1.29 -1.92 -5.15
C LEU A 37 -1.63 -3.36 -5.58
N LEU A 38 -1.89 -3.56 -6.88
CA LEU A 38 -2.11 -4.89 -7.45
C LEU A 38 -0.87 -5.78 -7.26
N GLU A 39 0.32 -5.29 -7.58
CA GLU A 39 1.57 -6.05 -7.38
C GLU A 39 1.76 -6.48 -5.91
N VAL A 40 1.46 -5.58 -4.96
CA VAL A 40 1.51 -5.90 -3.51
C VAL A 40 0.46 -6.95 -3.14
N ALA A 41 -0.75 -6.86 -3.70
CA ALA A 41 -1.80 -7.84 -3.46
C ALA A 41 -1.46 -9.23 -4.03
N GLU A 42 -0.80 -9.29 -5.19
CA GLU A 42 -0.30 -10.53 -5.77
C GLU A 42 0.81 -11.14 -4.89
N GLU A 43 1.73 -10.34 -4.37
CA GLU A 43 2.76 -10.80 -3.43
C GLU A 43 2.14 -11.38 -2.14
N LEU A 44 1.13 -10.70 -1.58
CA LEU A 44 0.40 -11.14 -0.40
C LEU A 44 -0.49 -12.37 -0.68
N THR A 45 -0.85 -12.62 -1.93
CA THR A 45 -1.54 -13.85 -2.32
C THR A 45 -0.57 -15.03 -2.43
N ALA A 46 0.61 -14.80 -3.03
CA ALA A 46 1.65 -15.83 -3.18
C ALA A 46 2.31 -16.19 -1.84
N THR A 47 2.51 -15.20 -0.96
CA THR A 47 3.04 -15.37 0.41
C THR A 47 2.09 -14.73 1.42
N PRO A 48 1.04 -15.47 1.85
CA PRO A 48 0.00 -14.95 2.72
C PRO A 48 0.50 -14.46 4.07
N ALA A 49 -0.05 -13.32 4.51
CA ALA A 49 -0.03 -12.90 5.90
C ALA A 49 -1.25 -13.45 6.65
N GLY A 50 -1.16 -13.56 7.98
CA GLY A 50 -2.31 -13.94 8.80
C GLY A 50 -3.40 -12.86 8.82
N ALA A 51 -3.00 -11.59 8.63
CA ALA A 51 -3.90 -10.45 8.43
C ALA A 51 -3.22 -9.38 7.58
N VAL A 52 -4.02 -8.56 6.89
CA VAL A 52 -3.55 -7.40 6.12
C VAL A 52 -4.25 -6.14 6.63
N VAL A 53 -3.47 -5.13 6.99
CA VAL A 53 -3.94 -3.78 7.32
C VAL A 53 -3.62 -2.87 6.14
N ILE A 54 -4.63 -2.19 5.60
CA ILE A 54 -4.43 -1.18 4.55
C ILE A 54 -4.68 0.19 5.15
N THR A 55 -3.73 1.10 4.97
CA THR A 55 -3.79 2.47 5.50
C THR A 55 -3.26 3.50 4.49
N GLY A 56 -3.48 4.78 4.75
CA GLY A 56 -2.85 5.89 4.04
C GLY A 56 -1.92 6.67 4.95
N GLY A 57 -1.52 7.86 4.51
CA GLY A 57 -0.65 8.75 5.30
C GLY A 57 -1.35 9.37 6.52
N ASP A 58 -0.59 10.09 7.33
CA ASP A 58 -0.96 10.59 8.66
C ASP A 58 -2.30 11.36 8.74
N ARG A 59 -2.73 11.99 7.64
CA ARG A 59 -3.92 12.86 7.62
C ARG A 59 -5.11 12.28 6.87
N LEU A 60 -4.86 11.43 5.87
CA LEU A 60 -5.92 10.94 5.00
C LEU A 60 -5.57 9.57 4.42
N PHE A 61 -6.59 8.71 4.34
CA PHE A 61 -6.47 7.39 3.73
C PHE A 61 -6.28 7.47 2.21
N ALA A 62 -7.30 7.95 1.49
CA ALA A 62 -7.31 8.15 0.05
C ALA A 62 -8.36 9.20 -0.35
N ALA A 63 -8.10 10.01 -1.38
CA ALA A 63 -9.02 11.03 -1.87
C ALA A 63 -9.97 10.55 -2.98
N GLY A 64 -9.94 9.26 -3.33
CA GLY A 64 -10.71 8.72 -4.45
C GLY A 64 -9.98 8.84 -5.79
N ALA A 65 -10.71 8.64 -6.89
CA ALA A 65 -10.19 8.66 -8.26
C ALA A 65 -10.11 10.09 -8.82
#